data_AF-A0A8T1PSU3-F1
#
_entry.id   AF-A0A8T1PSU3-F1
#
_cell.length_a   1.000
_cell.length_b   1.000
_cell.length_c   1.000
_cell.angle_alpha   90.00
_cell.angle_beta   90.00
_cell.angle_gamma   90.00
#
_symmetry.space_group_name_H-M   'P 1'
#
loop_
_entity.id
_entity.type
_entity.pdbx_description
1 polymer ?
#
loop_
_entity_poly.entity_id
_entity_poly.type
_entity_poly.pdbx_seq_one_letter_code
_entity_poly.pdbx_strand_id
1 'polypeptide(L)'
;MDNTTMQGSVLAFTDDAVLSVTAVSTAVAELGITGVEQCNPQIITQASSLNQLPVEASSLDYVICIWRSAEFPSDRLFEEVSRVLKPAGTILIHGTSQSVAGEIDKTTSTLQRKLLLVGFLEVEFLEQKSMVKAKKPSWKIGSSFAIKKATKSSLKVQIDDDLDLIDEDSLLSEEDLKKPQIPLVDDCEVGSTRKACKNCTCGRAEVEEKVQIGPTAEQINNPQSACGSCGLGDAFRCSTCPYKGLPPFKLGEKVSLSGNFLAADI
;
A
#
# COMPACT_ATOMS: atom_id res chain seq x y z
N MET A 1 0.19 -16.41 -39.13
CA MET A 1 -1.21 -15.92 -39.04
C MET A 1 -1.96 -17.02 -38.33
N ASP A 2 -1.88 -17.01 -37.01
CA ASP A 2 -2.40 -18.11 -36.21
C ASP A 2 -3.87 -17.80 -35.90
N ASN A 3 -4.76 -18.23 -36.81
CA ASN A 3 -6.19 -18.29 -36.52
C ASN A 3 -6.42 -19.41 -35.50
N THR A 4 -6.17 -19.08 -34.23
CA THR A 4 -6.63 -19.90 -33.11
C THR A 4 -8.14 -19.72 -33.03
N THR A 5 -8.89 -20.73 -33.47
CA THR A 5 -10.33 -20.83 -33.24
C THR A 5 -10.58 -20.91 -31.74
N MET A 6 -10.88 -19.77 -31.13
CA MET A 6 -11.16 -19.64 -29.69
C MET A 6 -12.56 -20.18 -29.39
N GLN A 7 -12.70 -21.50 -29.25
CA GLN A 7 -13.92 -22.10 -28.73
C GLN A 7 -13.97 -21.89 -27.21
N GLY A 8 -14.59 -20.79 -26.78
CA GLY A 8 -14.65 -20.38 -25.37
C GLY A 8 -16.09 -20.24 -24.86
N SER A 9 -16.26 -20.49 -23.57
CA SER A 9 -17.49 -20.19 -22.84
C SER A 9 -17.64 -18.68 -22.62
N VAL A 10 -18.79 -18.13 -23.05
CA VAL A 10 -19.07 -16.70 -23.03
C VAL A 10 -20.27 -16.41 -22.14
N LEU A 11 -20.13 -15.47 -21.22
CA LEU A 11 -21.24 -14.89 -20.47
C LEU A 11 -21.39 -13.42 -20.85
N ALA A 12 -22.58 -13.02 -21.30
CA ALA A 12 -22.93 -11.62 -21.48
C ALA A 12 -23.92 -11.21 -20.38
N PHE A 13 -23.71 -10.05 -19.76
CA PHE A 13 -24.68 -9.51 -18.81
C PHE A 13 -24.89 -8.01 -18.98
N THR A 14 -26.07 -7.55 -18.58
CA THR A 14 -26.49 -6.15 -18.69
C THR A 14 -27.37 -5.72 -17.52
N ASP A 15 -27.37 -4.42 -17.23
CA ASP A 15 -28.28 -3.78 -16.29
C ASP A 15 -29.69 -3.56 -16.87
N ASP A 16 -29.82 -3.52 -18.20
CA ASP A 16 -31.10 -3.31 -18.87
C ASP A 16 -31.98 -4.59 -18.83
N ALA A 17 -33.29 -4.40 -18.97
CA ALA A 17 -34.24 -5.50 -19.13
C ALA A 17 -34.12 -6.16 -20.51
N VAL A 18 -33.63 -5.42 -21.50
CA VAL A 18 -33.50 -5.88 -22.89
C VAL A 18 -32.06 -5.70 -23.36
N LEU A 19 -31.49 -6.77 -23.92
CA LEU A 19 -30.17 -6.74 -24.54
C LEU A 19 -30.29 -6.98 -26.04
N SER A 20 -29.76 -6.08 -26.85
CA SER A 20 -29.74 -6.28 -28.31
C SER A 20 -28.74 -7.38 -28.67
N VAL A 21 -29.19 -8.37 -29.44
CA VAL A 21 -28.34 -9.43 -29.99
C VAL A 21 -27.24 -8.85 -30.87
N THR A 22 -27.49 -7.74 -31.55
CA THR A 22 -26.47 -7.06 -32.37
C THR A 22 -25.32 -6.53 -31.50
N ALA A 23 -25.62 -5.96 -30.34
CA ALA A 23 -24.59 -5.42 -29.43
C ALA A 23 -23.71 -6.55 -28.87
N VAL A 24 -24.32 -7.69 -28.52
CA VAL A 24 -23.58 -8.88 -28.09
C VAL A 24 -22.71 -9.42 -29.23
N SER A 25 -23.26 -9.53 -30.44
CA SER A 25 -22.53 -10.00 -31.61
C SER A 25 -21.33 -9.11 -31.95
N THR A 26 -21.51 -7.78 -31.90
CA THR A 26 -20.41 -6.82 -32.07
C THR A 26 -19.35 -7.01 -30.98
N ALA A 27 -19.73 -7.10 -29.72
CA ALA A 27 -18.79 -7.32 -28.62
C ALA A 27 -18.01 -8.64 -28.76
N VAL A 28 -18.67 -9.72 -29.19
CA VAL A 28 -18.04 -11.02 -29.48
C VAL A 28 -17.05 -10.90 -30.64
N ALA A 29 -17.38 -10.17 -31.70
CA ALA A 29 -16.49 -9.94 -32.83
C ALA A 29 -15.20 -9.21 -32.40
N GLU A 30 -15.29 -8.23 -31.50
CA GLU A 30 -14.12 -7.51 -30.98
C GLU A 30 -13.19 -8.38 -30.11
N LEU A 31 -13.70 -9.47 -29.53
CA LEU A 31 -12.86 -10.44 -28.83
C LEU A 31 -12.04 -11.30 -29.80
N GLY A 32 -12.20 -11.12 -31.12
CA GLY A 32 -11.53 -11.90 -32.15
C GLY A 32 -12.05 -13.33 -32.24
N ILE A 33 -13.26 -13.59 -31.70
CA ILE A 33 -13.89 -14.91 -31.74
C ILE A 33 -14.45 -15.10 -33.16
N THR A 34 -13.64 -15.70 -34.02
CA THR A 34 -14.00 -15.98 -35.42
C THR A 34 -14.85 -17.25 -35.50
N GLY A 35 -16.16 -17.07 -35.57
CA GLY A 35 -17.13 -18.17 -35.67
C GLY A 35 -18.38 -17.92 -34.84
N VAL A 36 -19.21 -16.96 -35.27
CA VAL A 36 -20.48 -16.61 -34.60
C VAL A 36 -21.44 -17.82 -34.48
N GLU A 37 -21.24 -18.86 -35.30
CA GLU A 37 -22.01 -20.12 -35.26
C GLU A 37 -21.63 -21.06 -34.09
N GLN A 38 -20.55 -20.79 -33.34
CA GLN A 38 -20.07 -21.64 -32.24
C GLN A 38 -20.08 -20.98 -30.86
N CYS A 39 -20.51 -19.72 -30.77
CA CYS A 39 -20.72 -19.04 -29.50
C CYS A 39 -22.21 -19.11 -29.10
N ASN A 40 -22.50 -19.83 -28.03
CA ASN A 40 -23.78 -19.75 -27.33
C ASN A 40 -23.59 -18.94 -26.04
N PRO A 41 -23.57 -17.59 -26.10
CA PRO A 41 -23.38 -16.77 -24.92
C PRO A 41 -24.57 -16.94 -23.97
N GLN A 42 -24.30 -17.24 -22.71
CA GLN A 42 -25.32 -17.13 -21.68
C GLN A 42 -25.60 -15.64 -21.43
N ILE A 43 -26.86 -15.24 -21.43
CA ILE A 43 -27.26 -13.84 -21.29
C ILE A 43 -27.98 -13.65 -19.95
N ILE A 44 -27.51 -12.68 -19.16
CA ILE A 44 -28.14 -12.27 -17.91
C ILE A 44 -28.58 -10.80 -18.04
N THR A 45 -29.88 -10.55 -17.96
CA THR A 45 -30.45 -9.20 -17.90
C THR A 45 -30.66 -8.77 -16.44
N GLN A 46 -30.86 -7.47 -16.22
CA GLN A 46 -31.07 -6.90 -14.88
C GLN A 46 -29.99 -7.29 -13.84
N ALA A 47 -28.74 -7.40 -14.29
CA ALA A 47 -27.60 -7.82 -13.46
C ALA A 47 -27.30 -6.84 -12.30
N SER A 48 -27.84 -5.62 -12.35
CA SER A 48 -27.80 -4.66 -11.24
C SER A 48 -28.48 -5.17 -9.97
N SER A 49 -29.45 -6.09 -10.11
CA SER A 49 -30.16 -6.70 -8.97
C SER A 49 -29.48 -7.95 -8.43
N LEU A 50 -28.40 -8.43 -9.07
CA LEU A 50 -27.71 -9.64 -8.68
C LEU A 50 -26.54 -9.33 -7.75
N ASN A 51 -26.52 -9.98 -6.60
CA ASN A 51 -25.37 -9.97 -5.71
C ASN A 51 -24.28 -10.96 -6.13
N GLN A 52 -24.66 -12.01 -6.88
CA GLN A 52 -23.77 -13.09 -7.28
C GLN A 52 -24.17 -13.57 -8.68
N LEU A 53 -23.18 -13.86 -9.53
CA LEU A 53 -23.45 -14.46 -10.84
C LEU A 53 -23.80 -15.95 -10.65
N PRO A 54 -24.88 -16.46 -11.27
CA PRO A 54 -25.36 -17.84 -11.15
C PRO A 54 -24.50 -18.82 -11.98
N VAL A 55 -23.18 -18.71 -11.82
CA VAL A 55 -22.17 -19.45 -12.57
C VAL A 55 -21.08 -19.90 -11.60
N GLU A 56 -20.57 -21.10 -11.86
CA GLU A 56 -19.47 -21.69 -11.11
C GLU A 56 -18.19 -20.84 -11.19
N ALA A 57 -17.34 -20.91 -10.17
CA ALA A 57 -16.07 -20.19 -10.16
C ALA A 57 -15.11 -20.76 -11.22
N SER A 58 -14.37 -19.88 -11.90
CA SER A 58 -13.38 -20.24 -12.93
C SER A 58 -13.92 -21.17 -14.02
N SER A 59 -15.15 -20.97 -14.47
CA SER A 59 -15.76 -21.75 -15.56
C SER A 59 -15.74 -21.01 -16.90
N LEU A 60 -15.64 -19.68 -16.89
CA LEU A 60 -15.81 -18.83 -18.06
C LEU A 60 -14.47 -18.41 -18.68
N ASP A 61 -14.42 -18.38 -20.01
CA ASP A 61 -13.26 -17.89 -20.77
C ASP A 61 -13.41 -16.39 -21.08
N TYR A 62 -14.64 -15.98 -21.41
CA TYR A 62 -14.97 -14.60 -21.78
C TYR A 62 -16.19 -14.10 -21.01
N VAL A 63 -16.10 -12.87 -20.53
CA VAL A 63 -17.22 -12.16 -19.90
C VAL A 63 -17.43 -10.83 -20.60
N ILE A 64 -18.66 -10.57 -21.05
CA ILE A 64 -19.06 -9.35 -21.74
C ILE A 64 -20.06 -8.61 -20.84
N CYS A 65 -19.71 -7.40 -20.44
CA CYS A 65 -20.54 -6.50 -19.67
C CYS A 65 -21.01 -5.37 -20.59
N ILE A 66 -22.31 -5.29 -20.86
CA ILE A 66 -22.91 -4.22 -21.65
C ILE A 66 -23.83 -3.43 -20.72
N TRP A 67 -23.64 -2.14 -20.57
CA TRP A 67 -24.50 -1.35 -19.69
C TRP A 67 -24.96 -0.04 -20.28
N ARG A 68 -25.97 0.54 -19.64
CA ARG A 68 -26.47 1.88 -19.95
C ARG A 68 -26.31 2.86 -18.78
N SER A 69 -26.46 2.43 -17.53
CA SER A 69 -26.35 3.31 -16.37
C SER A 69 -24.91 3.69 -16.02
N ALA A 70 -24.67 4.95 -15.63
CA ALA A 70 -23.35 5.42 -15.17
C ALA A 70 -22.91 4.84 -13.81
N GLU A 71 -23.87 4.34 -13.02
CA GLU A 71 -23.61 3.73 -11.69
C GLU A 71 -23.28 2.24 -11.78
N PHE A 72 -23.42 1.63 -12.95
CA PHE A 72 -23.13 0.23 -13.22
C PHE A 72 -21.90 0.12 -14.13
N PRO A 73 -21.04 -0.91 -13.97
CA PRO A 73 -21.07 -2.01 -12.98
C PRO A 73 -20.52 -1.62 -11.59
N SER A 74 -21.07 -2.28 -10.55
CA SER A 74 -20.65 -2.10 -9.15
C SER A 74 -19.35 -2.86 -8.84
N ASP A 75 -18.65 -2.46 -7.78
CA ASP A 75 -17.36 -3.06 -7.39
C ASP A 75 -17.50 -4.56 -7.07
N ARG A 76 -18.62 -4.95 -6.46
CA ARG A 76 -18.97 -6.36 -6.19
C ARG A 76 -19.11 -7.19 -7.47
N LEU A 77 -19.65 -6.61 -8.53
CA LEU A 77 -19.77 -7.33 -9.80
C LEU A 77 -18.39 -7.58 -10.42
N PHE A 78 -17.43 -6.68 -10.27
CA PHE A 78 -16.07 -6.94 -10.73
C PHE A 78 -15.40 -8.07 -9.95
N GLU A 79 -15.60 -8.15 -8.64
CA GLU A 79 -15.15 -9.28 -7.81
C GLU A 79 -15.79 -10.59 -8.29
N GLU A 80 -17.08 -10.59 -8.55
CA GLU A 80 -17.81 -11.75 -9.07
C GLU A 80 -17.34 -12.15 -10.46
N VAL A 81 -17.07 -11.20 -11.35
CA VAL A 81 -16.49 -11.48 -12.66
C VAL A 81 -15.10 -12.09 -12.52
N SER A 82 -14.29 -11.57 -11.59
CA SER A 82 -12.99 -12.16 -11.27
C SER A 82 -13.14 -13.60 -10.72
N ARG A 83 -14.20 -13.92 -9.98
CA ARG A 83 -14.49 -15.26 -9.45
C ARG A 83 -14.83 -16.25 -10.57
N VAL A 84 -15.71 -15.88 -11.49
CA VAL A 84 -16.23 -16.77 -12.55
C VAL A 84 -15.25 -16.97 -13.72
N LEU A 85 -14.36 -16.00 -13.99
CA LEU A 85 -13.36 -16.12 -15.05
C LEU A 85 -12.26 -17.12 -14.71
N LYS A 86 -11.84 -17.92 -15.70
CA LYS A 86 -10.61 -18.72 -15.65
C LYS A 86 -9.36 -17.83 -15.61
N PRO A 87 -8.21 -18.35 -15.12
CA PRO A 87 -6.93 -17.68 -15.32
C PRO A 87 -6.70 -17.41 -16.81
N ALA A 88 -6.16 -16.24 -17.16
CA ALA A 88 -6.06 -15.74 -18.54
C ALA A 88 -7.40 -15.47 -19.27
N GLY A 89 -8.54 -15.56 -18.57
CA GLY A 89 -9.84 -15.19 -19.11
C GLY A 89 -9.94 -13.69 -19.39
N THR A 90 -10.78 -13.30 -20.34
CA THR A 90 -10.90 -11.90 -20.78
C THR A 90 -12.25 -11.32 -20.41
N ILE A 91 -12.25 -10.09 -19.87
CA ILE A 91 -13.44 -9.30 -19.64
C ILE A 91 -13.51 -8.17 -20.68
N LEU A 92 -14.69 -7.98 -21.25
CA LEU A 92 -15.02 -6.91 -22.17
C LEU A 92 -16.16 -6.08 -21.60
N ILE A 93 -16.02 -4.78 -21.67
CA ILE A 93 -16.84 -3.81 -20.95
C ILE A 93 -17.26 -2.76 -21.98
N HIS A 94 -18.54 -2.69 -22.29
CA HIS A 94 -19.10 -1.79 -23.29
C HIS A 94 -20.17 -0.89 -22.67
N GLY A 95 -19.89 0.40 -22.60
CA GLY A 95 -20.87 1.41 -22.20
C GLY A 95 -21.67 1.88 -23.41
N THR A 96 -23.00 1.71 -23.36
CA THR A 96 -23.93 2.20 -24.39
C THR A 96 -24.47 3.60 -24.09
N SER A 97 -24.03 4.21 -23.00
CA SER A 97 -24.44 5.56 -22.60
C SER A 97 -23.99 6.57 -23.64
N GLN A 98 -24.93 7.31 -24.25
CA GLN A 98 -24.67 8.51 -25.04
C GLN A 98 -24.19 9.63 -24.11
N SER A 99 -22.95 9.56 -23.62
CA SER A 99 -22.33 10.66 -22.90
C SER A 99 -21.47 11.51 -23.84
N VAL A 100 -21.38 12.80 -23.53
CA VAL A 100 -20.55 13.77 -24.24
C VAL A 100 -19.09 13.36 -24.10
N ALA A 101 -18.25 13.56 -25.13
CA ALA A 101 -16.86 13.09 -25.20
C ALA A 101 -16.04 13.24 -23.90
N GLY A 102 -16.20 14.34 -23.14
CA GLY A 102 -15.47 14.55 -21.87
C GLY A 102 -15.92 13.69 -20.68
N GLU A 103 -17.15 13.18 -20.65
CA GLU A 103 -17.61 12.26 -19.61
C GLU A 103 -17.17 10.81 -19.89
N ILE A 104 -16.96 10.47 -21.16
CA ILE A 104 -16.42 9.17 -21.58
C ILE A 104 -15.02 9.00 -20.98
N ASP A 105 -14.13 9.98 -21.12
CA ASP A 105 -12.75 9.87 -20.62
C ASP A 105 -12.66 9.71 -19.09
N LYS A 106 -13.56 10.38 -18.36
CA LYS A 106 -13.62 10.26 -16.90
C LYS A 106 -14.14 8.89 -16.49
N THR A 107 -15.23 8.42 -17.10
CA THR A 107 -15.81 7.11 -16.79
C THR A 107 -14.87 5.97 -17.16
N THR A 108 -14.20 6.03 -18.31
CA THR A 108 -13.26 5.01 -18.77
C THR A 108 -12.02 4.94 -17.88
N SER A 109 -11.47 6.09 -17.49
CA SER A 109 -10.35 6.12 -16.54
C SER A 109 -10.74 5.63 -15.14
N THR A 110 -11.98 5.83 -14.70
CA THR A 110 -12.46 5.22 -13.45
C THR A 110 -12.61 3.71 -13.56
N LEU A 111 -13.14 3.20 -14.69
CA LEU A 111 -13.26 1.77 -14.95
C LEU A 111 -11.91 1.08 -15.04
N GLN A 112 -10.95 1.70 -15.73
CA GLN A 112 -9.58 1.20 -15.81
C GLN A 112 -8.97 1.06 -14.42
N ARG A 113 -9.10 2.08 -13.57
CA ARG A 113 -8.63 2.01 -12.17
C ARG A 113 -9.33 0.89 -11.39
N LYS A 114 -10.66 0.76 -11.51
CA LYS A 114 -11.41 -0.32 -10.84
C LYS A 114 -10.96 -1.71 -11.27
N LEU A 115 -10.75 -1.92 -12.56
CA LEU A 115 -10.25 -3.19 -13.09
C LEU A 115 -8.86 -3.53 -12.55
N LEU A 116 -7.96 -2.55 -12.50
CA LEU A 116 -6.63 -2.72 -11.93
C LEU A 116 -6.69 -3.04 -10.42
N LEU A 117 -7.58 -2.38 -9.67
CA LEU A 117 -7.76 -2.63 -8.23
C LEU A 117 -8.27 -4.05 -7.93
N VAL A 118 -9.11 -4.60 -8.81
CA VAL A 118 -9.61 -5.98 -8.70
C VAL A 118 -8.54 -7.00 -9.13
N GLY A 119 -7.47 -6.55 -9.80
CA GLY A 119 -6.32 -7.36 -10.19
C GLY A 119 -6.33 -7.83 -11.64
N PHE A 120 -7.11 -7.19 -12.51
CA PHE A 120 -7.01 -7.41 -13.96
C PHE A 120 -5.73 -6.76 -14.52
N LEU A 121 -5.22 -7.34 -15.61
CA LEU A 121 -4.04 -6.91 -16.35
C LEU A 121 -4.42 -6.53 -17.79
N GLU A 122 -3.47 -5.93 -18.51
CA GLU A 122 -3.62 -5.60 -19.94
C GLU A 122 -4.93 -4.85 -20.23
N VAL A 123 -5.17 -3.76 -19.51
CA VAL A 123 -6.37 -2.95 -19.71
C VAL A 123 -6.20 -2.08 -20.97
N GLU A 124 -6.96 -2.41 -22.01
CA GLU A 124 -6.97 -1.72 -23.30
C GLU A 124 -8.29 -0.95 -23.46
N PHE A 125 -8.21 0.31 -23.88
CA PHE A 125 -9.39 1.13 -24.16
C PHE A 125 -9.51 1.38 -25.66
N LEU A 126 -10.69 1.07 -26.21
CA LEU A 126 -11.06 1.31 -27.60
C LEU A 126 -12.00 2.51 -27.65
N GLU A 127 -11.42 3.71 -27.85
CA GLU A 127 -12.12 5.00 -27.91
C GLU A 127 -13.27 5.01 -28.94
N GLN A 128 -13.06 4.42 -30.11
CA GLN A 128 -14.03 4.44 -31.21
C GLN A 128 -15.35 3.72 -30.90
N LYS A 129 -15.36 2.81 -29.91
CA LYS A 129 -16.51 1.95 -29.56
C LYS A 129 -16.89 2.03 -28.08
N SER A 130 -16.30 2.98 -27.33
CA SER A 130 -16.50 3.13 -25.88
C SER A 130 -16.36 1.80 -25.12
N MET A 131 -15.29 1.06 -25.44
CA MET A 131 -15.13 -0.32 -24.97
C MET A 131 -13.80 -0.49 -24.24
N VAL A 132 -13.82 -1.14 -23.09
CA VAL A 132 -12.64 -1.48 -22.29
C VAL A 132 -12.48 -2.99 -22.28
N LYS A 133 -11.28 -3.46 -22.56
CA LYS A 133 -10.90 -4.87 -22.51
C LYS A 133 -9.85 -5.06 -21.42
N ALA A 134 -9.95 -6.13 -20.66
CA ALA A 134 -8.93 -6.49 -19.69
C ALA A 134 -8.80 -8.01 -19.57
N LYS A 135 -7.65 -8.49 -19.10
CA LYS A 135 -7.39 -9.92 -18.90
C LYS A 135 -7.17 -10.24 -17.44
N LYS A 136 -7.76 -11.35 -16.99
CA LYS A 136 -7.45 -11.91 -15.67
C LYS A 136 -6.03 -12.50 -15.72
N PRO A 137 -5.21 -12.31 -14.67
CA PRO A 137 -3.89 -12.92 -14.61
C PRO A 137 -3.93 -14.43 -14.87
N SER A 138 -2.89 -14.95 -15.53
CA SER A 138 -2.75 -16.39 -15.79
C SER A 138 -2.36 -17.19 -14.54
N TRP A 139 -1.94 -16.52 -13.47
CA TRP A 139 -1.55 -17.15 -12.21
C TRP A 139 -2.63 -17.03 -11.13
N LYS A 140 -2.67 -18.01 -10.22
CA LYS A 140 -3.50 -17.95 -9.01
C LYS A 140 -2.81 -17.11 -7.94
N ILE A 141 -3.59 -16.38 -7.14
CA ILE A 141 -3.10 -15.72 -5.92
C ILE A 141 -2.42 -16.75 -5.02
N GLY A 142 -1.18 -16.47 -4.60
CA GLY A 142 -0.33 -17.40 -3.86
C GLY A 142 0.64 -18.21 -4.73
N SER A 143 0.62 -18.05 -6.05
CA SER A 143 1.65 -18.60 -6.93
C SER A 143 2.96 -17.85 -6.74
N SER A 144 4.01 -18.54 -6.33
CA SER A 144 5.38 -18.01 -6.30
C SER A 144 6.14 -18.50 -7.53
N PHE A 145 6.71 -17.59 -8.30
CA PHE A 145 7.72 -17.92 -9.29
C PHE A 145 9.08 -17.46 -8.81
N ALA A 146 10.10 -18.30 -8.98
CA ALA A 146 11.47 -17.88 -8.77
C ALA A 146 11.81 -16.84 -9.83
N ILE A 147 12.07 -15.60 -9.40
CA ILE A 147 12.62 -14.57 -10.27
C ILE A 147 13.97 -15.09 -10.73
N LYS A 148 14.06 -15.47 -12.01
CA LYS A 148 15.36 -15.75 -12.63
C LYS A 148 16.10 -14.42 -12.65
N LYS A 149 16.92 -14.21 -11.62
CA LYS A 149 17.88 -13.11 -11.60
C LYS A 149 18.79 -13.40 -12.78
N ALA A 150 18.51 -12.77 -13.93
CA ALA A 150 19.45 -12.76 -15.03
C ALA A 150 20.74 -12.25 -14.40
N THR A 151 21.75 -13.11 -14.37
CA THR A 151 23.10 -12.73 -14.00
C THR A 151 23.44 -11.59 -14.93
N LYS A 152 23.28 -10.35 -14.47
CA LYS A 152 23.77 -9.19 -15.19
C LYS A 152 25.26 -9.46 -15.26
N SER A 153 25.72 -9.87 -16.44
CA SER A 153 27.04 -9.48 -16.89
C SER A 153 27.14 -8.01 -16.53
N SER A 154 28.06 -7.67 -15.64
CA SER A 154 28.44 -6.30 -15.35
C SER A 154 28.34 -5.50 -16.64
N LEU A 155 27.41 -4.54 -16.68
CA LEU A 155 27.25 -3.61 -17.80
C LEU A 155 28.64 -3.03 -18.02
N LYS A 156 29.30 -3.46 -19.09
CA LYS A 156 30.58 -2.89 -19.50
C LYS A 156 30.22 -1.56 -20.14
N VAL A 157 29.96 -0.57 -19.28
CA VAL A 157 29.97 0.82 -19.68
C VAL A 157 31.39 1.04 -20.20
N GLN A 158 31.54 1.15 -21.53
CA GLN A 158 32.79 1.61 -22.11
C GLN A 158 32.83 3.11 -21.87
N ILE A 159 33.28 3.48 -20.67
CA ILE A 159 33.73 4.83 -20.40
C ILE A 159 35.11 4.90 -21.03
N ASP A 160 35.24 5.70 -22.08
CA ASP A 160 36.50 6.02 -22.72
C ASP A 160 37.34 6.81 -21.71
N ASP A 161 38.47 6.23 -21.29
CA ASP A 161 39.33 6.70 -20.17
C ASP A 161 40.16 7.95 -20.53
N ASP A 162 39.81 8.64 -21.64
CA ASP A 162 40.58 9.75 -22.25
C ASP A 162 39.83 11.10 -22.25
N LEU A 163 38.77 11.24 -21.43
CA LEU A 163 38.21 12.55 -21.11
C LEU A 163 38.67 12.94 -19.70
N ASP A 164 39.70 13.80 -19.63
CA ASP A 164 40.26 14.45 -18.44
C ASP A 164 39.26 14.53 -17.27
N LEU A 165 39.26 13.50 -16.42
CA LEU A 165 38.47 13.48 -15.20
C LEU A 165 39.09 14.52 -14.26
N ILE A 166 38.33 15.59 -14.01
CA ILE A 166 38.72 16.63 -13.06
C ILE A 166 38.83 15.96 -11.68
N ASP A 167 39.99 16.09 -11.05
CA ASP A 167 40.26 15.56 -9.72
C ASP A 167 39.29 16.17 -8.69
N GLU A 168 38.53 15.30 -8.02
CA GLU A 168 37.49 15.67 -7.06
C GLU A 168 38.05 16.37 -5.82
N ASP A 169 39.32 16.09 -5.48
CA ASP A 169 40.03 16.79 -4.39
C ASP A 169 40.44 18.23 -4.78
N SER A 170 40.63 18.52 -6.07
CA SER A 170 40.87 19.90 -6.55
C SER A 170 39.62 20.79 -6.49
N LEU A 171 38.43 20.20 -6.35
CA LEU A 171 37.16 20.92 -6.23
C LEU A 171 36.81 21.28 -4.78
N LEU A 172 37.50 20.71 -3.81
CA LEU A 172 37.30 21.01 -2.39
C LEU A 172 38.25 22.14 -1.94
N SER A 173 37.68 23.13 -1.27
CA SER A 173 38.48 24.18 -0.63
C SER A 173 39.07 23.69 0.70
N GLU A 174 40.12 24.34 1.18
CA GLU A 174 40.72 24.02 2.48
C GLU A 174 39.76 24.28 3.66
N GLU A 175 38.68 25.02 3.45
CA GLU A 175 37.56 25.17 4.37
C GLU A 175 36.67 23.92 4.44
N ASP A 176 36.46 23.20 3.33
CA ASP A 176 35.58 22.01 3.27
C ASP A 176 36.21 20.77 3.93
N LEU A 177 37.54 20.70 3.93
CA LEU A 177 38.30 19.64 4.59
C LEU A 177 38.33 19.80 6.12
N LYS A 178 37.96 20.97 6.66
CA LYS A 178 37.90 21.18 8.11
C LYS A 178 36.65 20.50 8.66
N LYS A 179 36.88 19.39 9.37
CA LYS A 179 35.82 18.68 10.10
C LYS A 179 35.06 19.67 10.99
N PRO A 180 33.73 19.82 10.84
CA PRO A 180 32.97 20.71 11.70
C PRO A 180 33.14 20.27 13.16
N GLN A 181 33.38 21.25 14.06
CA GLN A 181 33.42 20.97 15.48
C GLN A 181 32.03 20.55 15.94
N ILE A 182 31.85 19.25 16.13
CA ILE A 182 30.62 18.68 16.68
C ILE A 182 30.55 19.19 18.13
N PRO A 183 29.55 20.00 18.51
CA PRO A 183 29.39 20.38 19.89
C PRO A 183 29.13 19.11 20.73
N LEU A 184 29.77 19.02 21.91
CA LEU A 184 29.70 17.91 22.87
C LEU A 184 28.30 17.71 23.51
N VAL A 185 27.23 18.05 22.81
CA VAL A 185 25.86 17.82 23.24
C VAL A 185 25.34 16.62 22.48
N ASP A 186 25.53 15.48 23.11
CA ASP A 186 25.02 14.16 22.72
C ASP A 186 23.49 14.14 22.91
N ASP A 187 22.77 14.79 21.99
CA ASP A 187 21.29 14.82 21.96
C ASP A 187 20.71 13.59 21.23
N CYS A 188 21.54 12.56 21.04
CA CYS A 188 21.11 11.26 20.55
C CYS A 188 21.27 10.28 21.71
N GLU A 189 20.15 9.93 22.35
CA GLU A 189 20.03 9.00 23.48
C GLU A 189 20.33 7.53 23.08
N VAL A 190 21.42 7.31 22.35
CA VAL A 190 22.00 6.00 22.05
C VAL A 190 23.32 5.93 22.80
N GLY A 191 23.22 5.86 24.13
CA GLY A 191 24.37 5.67 25.00
C GLY A 191 25.28 4.56 24.48
N SER A 192 26.58 4.88 24.40
CA SER A 192 27.67 4.01 23.94
C SER A 192 27.79 2.66 24.72
N THR A 193 26.94 2.42 25.71
CA THR A 193 26.98 1.24 26.58
C THR A 193 25.71 0.40 26.41
N ARG A 194 25.72 -0.46 25.39
CA ARG A 194 24.77 -1.59 25.33
C ARG A 194 24.98 -2.47 26.57
N LYS A 195 23.89 -2.67 27.33
CA LYS A 195 23.86 -3.44 28.57
C LYS A 195 24.43 -4.85 28.40
N ALA A 196 25.17 -5.35 29.38
CA ALA A 196 25.69 -6.72 29.33
C ALA A 196 24.56 -7.77 29.28
N CYS A 197 24.76 -8.84 28.49
CA CYS A 197 23.81 -9.96 28.41
C CYS A 197 23.69 -10.67 29.78
N LYS A 198 22.52 -11.26 30.05
CA LYS A 198 22.18 -11.90 31.34
C LYS A 198 23.13 -13.00 31.84
N ASN A 199 24.03 -13.53 30.99
CA ASN A 199 25.09 -14.48 31.33
C ASN A 199 26.42 -14.13 30.62
N CYS A 200 26.85 -12.85 30.56
CA CYS A 200 28.16 -12.51 29.97
C CYS A 200 29.30 -13.05 30.84
N THR A 201 30.03 -14.01 30.29
CA THR A 201 31.32 -14.53 30.78
C THR A 201 32.51 -13.71 30.29
N CYS A 202 32.24 -12.63 29.58
CA CYS A 202 33.17 -11.81 28.82
C CYS A 202 33.79 -10.64 29.61
N GLY A 203 33.59 -10.58 30.93
CA GLY A 203 34.15 -9.54 31.81
C GLY A 203 33.52 -8.15 31.68
N ARG A 204 32.56 -7.92 30.77
CA ARG A 204 31.84 -6.63 30.64
C ARG A 204 30.92 -6.33 31.82
N ALA A 205 30.44 -7.35 32.53
CA ALA A 205 29.61 -7.18 33.72
C ALA A 205 30.36 -6.46 34.86
N GLU A 206 31.66 -6.72 35.01
CA GLU A 206 32.50 -6.13 36.07
C GLU A 206 32.77 -4.63 35.83
N VAL A 207 32.69 -4.18 34.58
CA VAL A 207 32.90 -2.77 34.22
C VAL A 207 31.62 -1.94 34.44
N GLU A 208 30.44 -2.54 34.29
CA GLU A 208 29.15 -1.87 34.58
C GLU A 208 28.92 -1.65 36.09
N GLU A 209 29.48 -2.50 36.97
CA GLU A 209 29.32 -2.35 38.42
C GLU A 209 30.16 -1.21 39.00
N LYS A 210 31.31 -0.87 38.37
CA LYS A 210 32.13 0.29 38.76
C LYS A 210 31.54 1.65 38.37
N VAL A 211 30.43 1.68 37.60
CA VAL A 211 29.72 2.90 37.19
C VAL A 211 28.32 2.93 37.81
N GLN A 212 28.18 2.56 39.08
CA GLN A 212 26.97 2.85 39.85
C GLN A 212 26.99 4.30 40.35
N ILE A 213 26.48 5.20 39.52
CA ILE A 213 25.98 6.51 39.96
C ILE A 213 24.48 6.32 40.22
N GLY A 214 24.14 5.82 41.41
CA GLY A 214 22.79 5.98 41.94
C GLY A 214 22.57 7.46 42.28
N PRO A 215 21.37 8.03 42.06
CA PRO A 215 21.11 9.43 42.39
C PRO A 215 21.19 9.64 43.90
N THR A 216 22.03 10.57 44.34
CA THR A 216 22.20 10.98 45.74
C THR A 216 20.92 11.64 46.26
N ALA A 217 20.64 11.51 47.56
CA ALA A 217 19.40 11.92 48.25
C ALA A 217 18.97 13.41 48.05
N GLU A 218 19.85 14.25 47.51
CA GLU A 218 19.60 15.65 47.19
C GLU A 218 18.77 15.82 45.89
N GLN A 219 18.88 14.89 44.93
CA GLN A 219 18.09 14.92 43.68
C GLN A 219 16.62 14.53 43.87
N ILE A 220 16.27 13.90 44.99
CA ILE A 220 14.88 13.56 45.35
C ILE A 220 14.13 14.79 45.90
N ASN A 221 14.85 15.71 46.56
CA ASN A 221 14.22 16.87 47.19
C ASN A 221 13.98 18.02 46.21
N ASN A 222 14.70 18.07 45.08
CA ASN A 222 14.47 19.07 44.03
C ASN A 222 14.93 18.54 42.65
N PRO A 223 14.17 17.65 42.00
CA PRO A 223 14.55 17.19 40.68
C PRO A 223 14.26 18.29 39.65
N GLN A 224 15.35 18.86 39.13
CA GLN A 224 15.30 19.70 37.95
C GLN A 224 15.19 18.80 36.72
N SER A 225 14.07 18.88 36.01
CA SER A 225 14.02 18.37 34.64
C SER A 225 14.74 19.35 33.71
N ALA A 226 15.39 18.83 32.67
CA ALA A 226 16.06 19.65 31.66
C ALA A 226 15.11 20.66 30.98
N CYS A 227 13.79 20.38 30.97
CA CYS A 227 12.76 21.24 30.37
C CYS A 227 12.05 22.18 31.38
N GLY A 228 12.38 22.15 32.67
CA GLY A 228 11.82 23.05 33.69
C GLY A 228 10.31 22.94 33.97
N SER A 229 9.62 21.97 33.37
CA SER A 229 8.13 21.91 33.36
C SER A 229 7.50 21.06 34.46
N CYS A 230 8.29 20.51 35.41
CA CYS A 230 7.78 19.61 36.46
C CYS A 230 6.70 20.25 37.37
N GLY A 231 6.74 21.57 37.57
CA GLY A 231 5.78 22.30 38.40
C GLY A 231 4.40 22.51 37.78
N LEU A 232 4.23 22.23 36.48
CA LEU A 232 3.00 22.54 35.73
C LEU A 232 1.89 21.47 35.87
N GLY A 233 2.15 20.40 36.63
CA GLY A 233 1.18 19.32 36.88
C GLY A 233 1.35 18.12 35.97
N ASP A 234 0.48 17.12 36.15
CA ASP A 234 0.67 15.77 35.59
C ASP A 234 0.58 15.68 34.08
N ALA A 235 -0.08 16.62 33.42
CA ALA A 235 -0.10 16.68 31.95
C ALA A 235 1.30 16.85 31.34
N PHE A 236 2.25 17.42 32.10
CA PHE A 236 3.62 17.69 31.67
C PHE A 236 4.66 16.80 32.38
N ARG A 237 4.21 15.81 33.16
CA ARG A 237 5.08 14.90 33.89
C ARG A 237 5.12 13.55 33.18
N CYS A 238 6.33 13.08 32.87
CA CYS A 238 6.53 11.76 32.29
C CYS A 238 5.97 10.65 33.20
N SER A 239 5.68 9.48 32.63
CA SER A 239 5.11 8.33 33.37
C SER A 239 5.94 7.87 34.56
N THR A 240 7.25 8.14 34.57
CA THR A 240 8.19 7.77 35.63
C THR A 240 8.45 8.91 36.63
N CYS A 241 7.70 10.02 36.55
CA CYS A 241 7.92 11.19 37.41
C CYS A 241 7.45 10.91 38.85
N PRO A 242 8.30 11.13 39.87
CA PRO A 242 7.94 10.88 41.28
C PRO A 242 6.75 11.71 41.80
N TYR A 243 6.46 12.85 41.17
CA TYR A 243 5.36 13.74 41.57
C TYR A 243 4.07 13.51 40.78
N LYS A 244 4.01 12.46 39.94
CA LYS A 244 2.79 12.16 39.19
C LYS A 244 1.65 11.82 40.15
N GLY A 245 0.54 12.54 40.05
CA GLY A 245 -0.62 12.44 40.95
C GLY A 245 -0.71 13.56 41.99
N LEU A 246 0.34 14.38 42.13
CA LEU A 246 0.35 15.52 43.05
C LEU A 246 -0.09 16.81 42.35
N PRO A 247 -0.68 17.77 43.07
CA PRO A 247 -1.06 19.04 42.47
C PRO A 247 0.15 19.79 41.86
N PRO A 248 -0.09 20.74 40.93
CA PRO A 248 0.94 21.65 40.45
C PRO A 248 1.60 22.40 41.62
N PHE A 249 2.92 22.56 41.58
CA PHE A 249 3.69 23.23 42.64
C PHE A 249 4.74 24.18 42.05
N LYS A 250 5.11 25.22 42.81
CA LYS A 250 6.20 26.12 42.42
C LYS A 250 7.54 25.51 42.83
N LEU A 251 8.51 25.53 41.92
CA LEU A 251 9.85 25.01 42.17
C LEU A 251 10.49 25.79 43.34
N GLY A 252 10.78 25.11 44.45
CA GLY A 252 11.32 25.70 45.68
C GLY A 252 10.33 25.77 46.87
N GLU A 253 9.05 25.51 46.65
CA GLU A 253 8.07 25.40 47.74
C GLU A 253 7.99 23.95 48.24
N LYS A 254 8.24 23.73 49.54
CA LYS A 254 8.15 22.39 50.14
C LYS A 254 6.69 21.93 50.10
N VAL A 255 6.39 20.94 49.28
CA VAL A 255 5.04 20.36 49.15
C VAL A 255 4.61 19.85 50.52
N SER A 256 3.69 20.58 51.17
CA SER A 256 3.07 20.12 52.41
C SER A 256 1.91 19.19 52.06
N LEU A 257 2.05 17.91 52.36
CA LEU A 257 0.97 16.94 52.21
C LEU A 257 0.01 17.16 53.39
N SER A 258 -1.22 17.60 53.12
CA SER A 258 -2.28 17.64 54.13
C SER A 258 -2.64 16.20 54.53
N GLY A 259 -2.92 15.98 55.82
CA GLY A 259 -3.05 14.65 56.45
C GLY A 259 -4.14 13.72 55.91
N ASN A 260 -4.88 14.13 54.88
CA ASN A 260 -5.93 13.33 54.25
C ASN A 260 -5.39 12.31 53.23
N PHE A 261 -4.12 12.38 52.83
CA PHE A 261 -3.52 11.39 51.92
C PHE A 261 -3.30 10.00 52.54
N LEU A 262 -3.45 9.85 53.87
CA LEU A 262 -3.33 8.56 54.57
C LEU A 262 -4.67 7.83 54.78
N ALA A 263 -5.80 8.46 54.47
CA ALA A 263 -7.08 7.78 54.46
C ALA A 263 -7.26 7.11 53.09
N ALA A 264 -7.23 5.78 53.05
CA ALA A 264 -7.67 5.04 51.88
C ALA A 264 -9.17 5.29 51.71
N ASP A 265 -9.59 5.72 50.51
CA ASP A 265 -11.00 5.82 50.16
C ASP A 265 -11.64 4.43 50.29
N ILE A 266 -12.69 4.31 51.11
CA ILE A 266 -13.53 3.11 51.25
C ILE A 266 -14.64 3.17 50.19
#